data_AF-A0A2V4D0A5-F1
#
_entry.id   AF-A0A2V4D0A5-F1
#
_cell.length_a   1.000
_cell.length_b   1.000
_cell.length_c   1.000
_cell.angle_alpha   90.00
_cell.angle_beta   90.00
_cell.angle_gamma   90.00
#
_symmetry.space_group_name_H-M   'P 1'
#
loop_
_entity.id
_entity.type
_entity.pdbx_description
1 polymer ?
#
loop_
_entity_poly.entity_id
_entity_poly.type
_entity_poly.pdbx_seq_one_letter_code
_entity_poly.pdbx_strand_id
1 'polypeptide(L)'
;MAGKKSTSSGDDGGPKLDDEKLEKKLRASARTVVRTCMQMRSYENTLIITDPQTAQIGQAIYEQASLISERVLLLMMSSSHQHGDEPPGAVSELMRKQQVVIAPTKFSLTHTRATRFARNDGARIATLPGITLDIFTEGG
;
A
#
# COMPACT_ATOMS: atom_id res chain seq x y z
N MET A 1 -16.95 -23.88 53.04
CA MET A 1 -17.57 -22.53 52.99
C MET A 1 -16.43 -21.53 52.78
N ALA A 2 -16.27 -21.00 51.56
CA ALA A 2 -16.75 -19.67 51.13
C ALA A 2 -15.87 -18.54 51.70
N GLY A 3 -15.28 -17.60 50.96
CA GLY A 3 -15.29 -17.26 49.54
C GLY A 3 -14.77 -15.82 49.34
N LYS A 4 -14.35 -15.49 48.10
CA LYS A 4 -14.39 -14.18 47.39
C LYS A 4 -13.63 -12.98 48.00
N LYS A 5 -12.57 -12.47 47.34
CA LYS A 5 -12.48 -11.56 46.15
C LYS A 5 -12.48 -10.06 46.50
N SER A 6 -11.44 -9.36 46.02
CA SER A 6 -11.49 -8.06 45.31
C SER A 6 -10.06 -7.75 44.82
N THR A 7 -9.72 -7.94 43.53
CA THR A 7 -9.77 -6.96 42.40
C THR A 7 -8.95 -5.70 42.71
N SER A 8 -8.08 -5.16 41.86
CA SER A 8 -7.67 -5.27 40.45
C SER A 8 -6.35 -4.44 40.39
N SER A 9 -5.39 -4.59 39.50
CA SER A 9 -5.44 -4.32 38.07
C SER A 9 -3.98 -4.40 37.60
N GLY A 10 -3.71 -5.23 36.60
CA GLY A 10 -2.42 -5.33 35.94
C GLY A 10 -2.69 -5.73 34.51
N ASP A 11 -3.01 -4.71 33.73
CA ASP A 11 -3.06 -4.73 32.27
C ASP A 11 -1.68 -5.12 31.73
N ASP A 12 -1.59 -6.28 31.07
CA ASP A 12 -0.49 -6.63 30.17
C ASP A 12 -1.04 -7.55 29.08
N GLY A 13 -2.00 -7.02 28.32
CA GLY A 13 -2.46 -7.61 27.07
C GLY A 13 -1.44 -7.39 25.95
N GLY A 14 -0.31 -8.11 25.99
CA GLY A 14 0.67 -8.10 24.89
C GLY A 14 0.06 -8.63 23.57
N PRO A 15 0.52 -8.17 22.38
CA PRO A 15 0.06 -8.71 21.09
C PRO A 15 0.76 -10.07 20.86
N LYS A 16 0.07 -11.21 20.94
CA LYS A 16 -0.79 -11.89 19.93
C LYS A 16 0.00 -12.33 18.68
N LEU A 17 0.40 -13.60 18.68
CA LEU A 17 1.08 -14.36 17.60
C LEU A 17 0.46 -14.21 16.19
N ASP A 18 -0.79 -13.75 16.10
CA ASP A 18 -1.52 -13.53 14.85
C ASP A 18 -1.02 -12.29 14.08
N ASP A 19 -0.57 -11.25 14.80
CA ASP A 19 -0.13 -9.99 14.19
C ASP A 19 1.24 -10.15 13.49
N GLU A 20 2.17 -10.88 14.11
CA GLU A 20 3.49 -11.17 13.52
C GLU A 20 3.37 -12.04 12.26
N LYS A 21 2.45 -13.01 12.27
CA LYS A 21 2.17 -13.87 11.11
C LYS A 21 1.55 -13.06 9.97
N LEU A 22 0.63 -12.15 10.26
CA LEU A 22 0.03 -11.25 9.28
C LEU A 22 1.08 -10.31 8.68
N GLU A 23 1.93 -9.71 9.50
CA GLU A 23 3.00 -8.83 9.05
C GLU A 23 3.98 -9.57 8.12
N LYS A 24 4.37 -10.79 8.48
CA LYS A 24 5.22 -11.63 7.63
C LYS A 24 4.59 -11.92 6.28
N LYS A 25 3.28 -12.21 6.23
CA LYS A 25 2.54 -12.39 4.97
C LYS A 25 2.49 -11.09 4.16
N LEU A 26 2.18 -9.95 4.80
CA LEU A 26 2.16 -8.64 4.15
C LEU A 26 3.49 -8.31 3.48
N ARG A 27 4.59 -8.50 4.21
CA ARG A 27 5.95 -8.30 3.70
C ARG A 27 6.26 -9.24 2.53
N ALA A 28 5.84 -10.50 2.62
CA ALA A 28 6.05 -11.46 1.53
C ALA A 28 5.29 -11.06 0.25
N SER A 29 4.02 -10.68 0.37
CA SER A 29 3.22 -10.21 -0.77
C SER A 29 3.77 -8.91 -1.36
N ALA A 30 4.11 -7.94 -0.52
CA ALA A 30 4.75 -6.69 -0.93
C ALA A 30 6.06 -6.95 -1.70
N ARG A 31 6.88 -7.88 -1.22
CA ARG A 31 8.12 -8.27 -1.89
C ARG A 31 7.84 -8.83 -3.28
N THR A 32 6.82 -9.66 -3.43
CA THR A 32 6.39 -10.22 -4.73
C THR A 32 5.92 -9.11 -5.67
N VAL A 33 5.11 -8.16 -5.20
CA VAL A 33 4.64 -7.03 -6.01
C VAL A 33 5.82 -6.22 -6.53
N VAL A 34 6.77 -5.86 -5.68
CA VAL A 34 7.89 -5.01 -6.06
C VAL A 34 8.90 -5.74 -6.97
N ARG A 35 9.29 -6.97 -6.60
CA ARG A 35 10.36 -7.71 -7.31
C ARG A 35 9.88 -8.50 -8.51
N THR A 36 8.70 -9.11 -8.42
CA THR A 36 8.19 -10.04 -9.44
C THR A 36 7.23 -9.34 -10.38
N CYS A 37 6.23 -8.63 -9.85
CA CYS A 37 5.20 -7.99 -10.68
C CYS A 37 5.73 -6.71 -11.34
N MET A 38 6.33 -5.83 -10.55
CA MET A 38 6.84 -4.54 -11.03
C MET A 38 8.30 -4.60 -11.48
N GLN A 39 9.06 -5.65 -11.13
CA GLN A 39 10.48 -5.79 -11.49
C GLN A 39 11.28 -4.49 -11.28
N MET A 40 11.10 -3.89 -10.11
CA MET A 40 11.64 -2.58 -9.79
C MET A 40 13.18 -2.60 -9.78
N ARG A 41 13.81 -1.55 -10.34
CA ARG A 41 15.26 -1.36 -10.36
C ARG A 41 15.67 -0.22 -9.43
N SER A 42 16.92 -0.24 -8.98
CA SER A 42 17.45 0.73 -8.01
C SER A 42 17.47 2.17 -8.53
N TYR A 43 17.60 2.37 -9.85
CA TYR A 43 17.67 3.69 -10.48
C TYR A 43 16.30 4.27 -10.87
N GLU A 44 15.22 3.51 -10.73
CA GLU A 44 13.87 3.95 -11.10
C GLU A 44 13.24 4.78 -9.97
N ASN A 45 12.51 5.84 -10.33
CA ASN A 45 11.65 6.53 -9.39
C ASN A 45 10.33 5.76 -9.26
N THR A 46 9.95 5.47 -8.03
CA THR A 46 8.73 4.72 -7.70
C THR A 46 7.80 5.57 -6.84
N LEU A 47 6.52 5.60 -7.21
CA LEU A 47 5.48 6.21 -6.42
C LEU A 47 4.46 5.18 -5.96
N ILE A 48 4.17 5.20 -4.67
CA ILE A 48 3.16 4.38 -4.03
C ILE A 48 2.04 5.31 -3.59
N ILE A 49 0.82 5.06 -4.06
CA ILE A 49 -0.36 5.88 -3.79
C ILE A 49 -1.35 5.06 -2.97
N THR A 50 -1.69 5.54 -1.78
CA THR A 50 -2.58 4.85 -0.85
C THR A 50 -3.77 5.73 -0.48
N ASP A 51 -4.70 5.15 0.25
CA ASP A 51 -5.71 5.89 1.01
C ASP A 51 -5.68 5.46 2.48
N PRO A 52 -6.47 6.09 3.37
CA PRO A 52 -6.50 5.71 4.78
C PRO A 52 -6.91 4.26 5.05
N GLN A 53 -7.62 3.60 4.12
CA GLN A 53 -8.08 2.22 4.29
C GLN A 53 -7.00 1.20 3.86
N THR A 54 -6.16 1.56 2.90
CA THR A 54 -5.09 0.70 2.37
C THR A 54 -3.70 1.09 2.88
N ALA A 55 -3.60 2.00 3.86
CA ALA A 55 -2.34 2.54 4.37
C ALA A 55 -1.33 1.46 4.79
N GLN A 56 -1.78 0.40 5.47
CA GLN A 56 -0.92 -0.71 5.89
C GLN A 56 -0.30 -1.47 4.70
N ILE A 57 -1.09 -1.70 3.64
CA ILE A 57 -0.61 -2.36 2.42
C ILE A 57 0.43 -1.50 1.73
N GLY A 58 0.14 -0.20 1.56
CA GLY A 58 1.06 0.71 0.93
C GLY A 58 2.36 0.92 1.73
N GLN A 59 2.29 0.94 3.06
CA GLN A 59 3.46 0.96 3.91
C GLN A 59 4.31 -0.30 3.72
N ALA A 60 3.70 -1.49 3.71
CA ALA A 60 4.43 -2.74 3.48
C ALA A 60 5.12 -2.76 2.10
N ILE A 61 4.45 -2.25 1.06
CA ILE A 61 5.03 -2.09 -0.28
C ILE A 61 6.19 -1.09 -0.25
N TYR A 62 6.05 0.04 0.44
CA TYR A 62 7.10 1.04 0.59
C TYR A 62 8.34 0.47 1.27
N GLU A 63 8.16 -0.26 2.37
CA GLU A 63 9.25 -0.92 3.08
C GLU A 63 10.01 -1.91 2.19
N GLN A 64 9.31 -2.67 1.33
CA GLN A 64 9.98 -3.59 0.40
C GLN A 64 10.61 -2.90 -0.81
N ALA A 65 10.03 -1.78 -1.25
CA ALA A 65 10.55 -0.96 -2.35
C ALA A 65 11.81 -0.19 -1.93
N SER A 66 11.85 0.35 -0.71
CA SER A 66 12.99 1.11 -0.19
C SER A 66 14.25 0.26 -0.01
N LEU A 67 14.11 -1.06 0.14
CA LEU A 67 15.23 -2.01 0.13
C LEU A 67 15.88 -2.19 -1.25
N ILE A 68 15.26 -1.69 -2.33
CA ILE A 68 15.73 -1.83 -3.71
C ILE A 68 16.17 -0.48 -4.28
N SER A 69 15.43 0.58 -4.00
CA SER A 69 15.74 1.94 -4.45
C SER A 69 15.53 2.95 -3.33
N GLU A 70 16.37 3.97 -3.29
CA GLU A 70 16.19 5.13 -2.40
C GLU A 70 15.18 6.15 -2.96
N ARG A 71 14.74 5.96 -4.20
CA ARG A 71 13.90 6.91 -4.97
C ARG A 71 12.44 6.50 -4.92
N VAL A 72 11.96 6.18 -3.72
CA VAL A 72 10.59 5.72 -3.47
C VAL A 72 9.82 6.78 -2.72
N LEU A 73 8.64 7.14 -3.21
CA LEU A 73 7.71 8.07 -2.57
C LEU A 73 6.44 7.33 -2.15
N LEU A 74 6.00 7.56 -0.92
CA LEU A 74 4.69 7.11 -0.43
C LEU A 74 3.79 8.34 -0.26
N LEU A 75 2.63 8.31 -0.91
CA LEU A 75 1.63 9.37 -0.83
C LEU A 75 0.28 8.78 -0.46
N MET A 76 -0.42 9.43 0.47
CA MET A 76 -1.77 9.05 0.87
C MET A 76 -2.77 10.10 0.36
N MET A 77 -3.76 9.68 -0.42
CA MET A 77 -4.85 10.51 -0.91
C MET A 77 -6.04 10.45 0.04
N SER A 78 -6.84 11.52 0.12
CA SER A 78 -8.05 11.51 0.96
C SER A 78 -9.10 10.53 0.42
N SER A 79 -9.89 9.98 1.34
CA SER A 79 -11.00 9.05 1.05
C SER A 79 -12.20 9.69 0.32
N SER A 80 -12.11 10.97 -0.07
CA SER A 80 -13.19 11.71 -0.74
C SER A 80 -13.34 11.38 -2.23
N HIS A 81 -12.42 10.61 -2.81
CA HIS A 81 -12.41 10.28 -4.23
C HIS A 81 -13.40 9.17 -4.55
N GLN A 82 -14.14 9.27 -5.65
CA GLN A 82 -14.97 8.21 -6.20
C GLN A 82 -14.26 7.49 -7.36
N HIS A 83 -14.86 6.40 -7.86
CA HIS A 83 -14.32 5.65 -8.99
C HIS A 83 -14.19 6.55 -10.23
N GLY A 84 -12.99 6.64 -10.79
CA GLY A 84 -12.74 7.43 -12.00
C GLY A 84 -12.54 8.93 -11.76
N ASP A 85 -12.58 9.41 -10.51
CA ASP A 85 -12.16 10.77 -10.20
C ASP A 85 -10.68 10.96 -10.49
N GLU A 86 -10.36 12.12 -11.07
CA GLU A 86 -8.97 12.49 -11.28
C GLU A 86 -8.28 12.70 -9.94
N PRO A 87 -7.07 12.15 -9.75
CA PRO A 87 -6.30 12.43 -8.56
C PRO A 87 -5.91 13.92 -8.55
N PRO A 88 -5.63 14.50 -7.37
CA PRO A 88 -5.28 15.92 -7.27
C PRO A 88 -4.15 16.29 -8.24
N GLY A 89 -4.15 17.52 -8.76
CA GLY A 89 -3.20 17.95 -9.80
C GLY A 89 -1.73 17.65 -9.45
N ALA A 90 -1.35 17.86 -8.19
CA ALA A 90 -0.02 17.52 -7.69
C ALA A 90 0.31 16.02 -7.79
N VAL A 91 -0.65 15.14 -7.49
CA VAL A 91 -0.49 13.68 -7.62
C VAL A 91 -0.39 13.28 -9.09
N SER A 92 -1.23 13.87 -9.94
CA SER A 92 -1.20 13.64 -11.39
C SER A 92 0.17 13.99 -12.01
N GLU A 93 0.74 15.14 -11.63
CA GLU A 93 2.08 15.55 -12.09
C GLU A 93 3.18 14.64 -11.54
N LEU A 94 3.06 14.21 -10.29
CA LEU A 94 4.00 13.26 -9.70
C LEU A 94 3.97 11.96 -10.47
N MET A 95 2.79 11.37 -10.72
CA MET A 95 2.63 10.11 -11.47
C MET A 95 3.35 10.12 -12.82
N ARG A 96 3.30 11.26 -13.53
CA ARG A 96 3.97 11.40 -14.85
C ARG A 96 5.50 11.35 -14.79
N LYS A 97 6.10 11.74 -13.66
CA LYS A 97 7.57 11.79 -13.49
C LYS A 97 8.17 10.47 -13.00
N GLN A 98 7.35 9.45 -12.76
CA GLN A 98 7.78 8.17 -12.19
C GLN A 98 7.85 7.09 -13.27
N GLN A 99 8.77 6.16 -13.08
CA GLN A 99 8.88 4.97 -13.92
C GLN A 99 8.00 3.84 -13.41
N VAL A 100 7.72 3.80 -12.10
CA VAL A 100 6.84 2.81 -11.48
C VAL A 100 5.80 3.52 -10.61
N VAL A 101 4.53 3.17 -10.78
CA VAL A 101 3.43 3.64 -9.93
C VAL A 101 2.63 2.45 -9.42
N ILE A 102 2.48 2.34 -8.10
CA ILE A 102 1.69 1.29 -7.45
C ILE A 102 0.60 1.98 -6.63
N ALA A 103 -0.66 1.73 -6.94
CA ALA A 103 -1.80 2.40 -6.32
C ALA A 103 -2.75 1.40 -5.64
N PRO A 104 -2.39 0.86 -4.45
CA PRO A 104 -3.32 0.16 -3.58
C PRO A 104 -4.32 1.17 -3.02
N THR A 105 -5.49 1.25 -3.63
CA THR A 105 -6.52 2.24 -3.30
C THR A 105 -7.88 1.58 -3.32
N LYS A 106 -8.83 2.10 -2.58
CA LYS A 106 -10.21 1.65 -2.59
C LYS A 106 -10.90 1.95 -3.92
N PHE A 107 -10.65 3.13 -4.47
CA PHE A 107 -11.27 3.59 -5.70
C PHE A 107 -10.31 3.45 -6.87
N SER A 108 -10.82 3.00 -8.01
CA SER A 108 -9.97 2.77 -9.19
C SER A 108 -9.49 4.08 -9.81
N LEU A 109 -8.19 4.14 -10.07
CA LEU A 109 -7.52 5.16 -10.89
C LEU A 109 -7.29 4.71 -12.34
N THR A 110 -7.75 3.52 -12.73
CA THR A 110 -7.40 2.88 -14.02
C THR A 110 -7.83 3.72 -15.23
N HIS A 111 -8.97 4.41 -15.14
CA HIS A 111 -9.54 5.20 -16.24
C HIS A 111 -9.31 6.71 -16.11
N THR A 112 -8.38 7.14 -15.26
CA THR A 112 -8.04 8.56 -15.09
C THR A 112 -7.11 9.06 -16.18
N ARG A 113 -7.16 10.36 -16.48
CA ARG A 113 -6.19 11.00 -17.37
C ARG A 113 -4.79 10.93 -16.78
N ALA A 114 -4.65 11.02 -15.45
CA ALA A 114 -3.38 10.86 -14.75
C ALA A 114 -2.68 9.53 -15.10
N THR A 115 -3.38 8.41 -14.99
CA THR A 115 -2.86 7.08 -15.37
C THR A 115 -2.51 7.02 -16.86
N ARG A 116 -3.36 7.56 -17.72
CA ARG A 116 -3.12 7.60 -19.17
C ARG A 116 -1.86 8.38 -19.53
N PHE A 117 -1.68 9.57 -18.95
CA PHE A 117 -0.50 10.40 -19.21
C PHE A 117 0.77 9.77 -18.67
N ALA A 118 0.75 9.24 -17.45
CA ALA A 118 1.91 8.55 -16.88
C ALA A 118 2.32 7.33 -17.73
N ARG A 119 1.34 6.53 -18.21
CA ARG A 119 1.63 5.40 -19.09
C ARG A 119 2.20 5.82 -20.44
N ASN A 120 1.69 6.91 -21.02
CA ASN A 120 2.23 7.48 -22.27
C ASN A 120 3.67 7.98 -22.09
N ASP A 121 4.00 8.53 -20.91
CA ASP A 121 5.35 8.96 -20.54
C ASP A 121 6.27 7.77 -20.16
N GLY A 122 5.78 6.53 -20.27
CA GLY A 122 6.57 5.29 -20.10
C GLY A 122 6.46 4.63 -18.73
N ALA A 123 5.60 5.13 -17.84
CA ALA A 123 5.44 4.55 -16.50
C ALA A 123 4.77 3.17 -16.53
N ARG A 124 5.26 2.26 -15.69
CA ARG A 124 4.62 0.98 -15.36
C ARG A 124 3.70 1.20 -14.18
N ILE A 125 2.41 0.96 -14.39
CA ILE A 125 1.38 1.29 -13.41
C ILE A 125 0.63 0.03 -12.98
N ALA A 126 0.55 -0.21 -11.68
CA ALA A 126 -0.34 -1.17 -11.07
C ALA A 126 -1.38 -0.46 -10.22
N THR A 127 -2.65 -0.57 -10.62
CA THR A 127 -3.79 -0.15 -9.82
C THR A 127 -4.41 -1.37 -9.14
N LEU A 128 -4.59 -1.32 -7.83
CA LEU A 128 -5.18 -2.40 -7.04
C LEU A 128 -6.45 -1.89 -6.36
N PRO A 129 -7.55 -1.69 -7.12
CA PRO A 129 -8.79 -1.15 -6.58
C PRO A 129 -9.45 -2.11 -5.60
N GLY A 130 -9.92 -1.59 -4.46
CA GLY A 130 -10.64 -2.38 -3.46
C GLY A 130 -9.79 -3.43 -2.75
N ILE A 131 -8.46 -3.34 -2.83
CA ILE A 131 -7.55 -4.29 -2.20
C ILE A 131 -7.69 -4.23 -0.67
N THR A 132 -7.88 -5.40 -0.04
CA THR A 132 -7.88 -5.55 1.42
C THR A 132 -6.66 -6.32 1.89
N LEU A 133 -6.37 -6.29 3.19
CA LEU A 133 -5.25 -7.04 3.77
C LEU A 133 -5.35 -8.53 3.49
N ASP A 134 -6.55 -9.09 3.62
CA ASP A 134 -6.80 -10.51 3.38
C ASP A 134 -6.49 -10.89 1.93
N ILE A 135 -7.06 -10.15 0.96
CA ILE A 135 -6.82 -10.40 -0.47
C ILE A 135 -5.33 -10.23 -0.81
N PHE A 136 -4.69 -9.22 -0.23
CA PHE A 136 -3.27 -8.96 -0.50
C PHE A 136 -2.35 -10.04 0.10
N THR A 137 -2.70 -10.62 1.25
CA THR A 137 -1.86 -11.59 1.96
C THR A 137 -2.12 -13.05 1.60
N GLU A 138 -3.33 -13.39 1.16
CA GLU A 138 -3.69 -14.74 0.74
C GLU A 138 -3.33 -15.02 -0.72
N GLY A 139 -3.14 -13.95 -1.51
CA GLY A 139 -2.93 -14.04 -2.95
C GLY A 139 -4.26 -14.15 -3.70
N GLY A 140 -4.35 -13.44 -4.82
CA GLY A 140 -5.43 -13.68 -5.80
C GLY A 140 -5.20 -14.95 -6.59
#